data_AF-A0A060Z8Z1-F1
#
_entry.id   AF-A0A060Z8Z1-F1
#
_cell.length_a   1.000
_cell.length_b   1.000
_cell.length_c   1.000
_cell.angle_alpha   90.00
_cell.angle_beta   90.00
_cell.angle_gamma   90.00
#
_symmetry.space_group_name_H-M   'P 1'
#
loop_
_entity.id
_entity.type
_entity.pdbx_description
1 polymer ?
#
loop_
_entity_poly.entity_id
_entity_poly.type
_entity_poly.pdbx_seq_one_letter_code
_entity_poly.pdbx_strand_id
1 'polypeptide(L)'
;MTPSVFFALLLACALPFNSAQSSCNGQCGGEYNRGYMCQCDYDCLTHNECCIDYESQCTTSDSCKGRCGESFKRGRLCDCDPDCARYKKCCPDYDSQCGIEG
;
A
#
# COMPACT_ATOMS: atom_id res chain seq x y z
N MET A 1 -0.41 27.19 -45.06
CA MET A 1 -0.94 26.96 -43.70
C MET A 1 -2.17 26.08 -43.86
N THR A 2 -2.02 24.78 -43.70
CA THR A 2 -3.09 23.79 -43.95
C THR A 2 -4.06 23.74 -42.77
N PRO A 3 -5.38 23.60 -42.99
CA PRO A 3 -6.37 23.53 -41.90
C PRO A 3 -6.28 22.24 -41.08
N SER A 4 -5.40 21.31 -41.44
CA SER A 4 -5.24 19.98 -40.85
C SER A 4 -4.53 19.98 -39.49
N VAL A 5 -3.84 21.06 -39.11
CA VAL A 5 -3.04 21.08 -37.86
C VAL A 5 -3.89 21.43 -36.62
N PHE A 6 -5.00 22.14 -36.79
CA PHE A 6 -5.87 22.55 -35.67
C PHE A 6 -6.73 21.40 -35.12
N PHE A 7 -7.00 20.38 -35.93
CA PHE A 7 -7.78 19.21 -35.48
C PHE A 7 -6.96 18.22 -34.63
N ALA A 8 -5.63 18.26 -34.73
CA ALA A 8 -4.76 17.37 -33.95
C ALA A 8 -4.55 17.84 -32.50
N LEU A 9 -4.74 19.13 -32.19
CA LEU A 9 -4.57 19.68 -30.84
C LEU A 9 -5.76 19.43 -29.91
N LEU A 10 -6.92 19.06 -30.42
CA LEU A 10 -8.13 18.77 -29.63
C LEU A 10 -8.25 17.30 -29.19
N LEU A 11 -7.36 16.43 -29.64
CA LEU A 11 -7.34 15.00 -29.27
C LEU A 11 -6.44 14.67 -28.07
N ALA A 12 -5.71 15.64 -27.52
CA ALA A 12 -4.83 15.43 -26.37
C ALA A 12 -5.52 15.58 -25.00
N CYS A 13 -6.77 16.07 -24.94
CA CYS A 13 -7.50 16.33 -23.68
C CYS A 13 -8.50 15.23 -23.27
N ALA A 14 -8.57 14.11 -24.01
CA ALA A 14 -9.57 13.07 -23.78
C ALA A 14 -8.98 11.74 -23.26
N LEU A 15 -7.75 11.74 -22.75
CA LEU A 15 -7.30 10.64 -21.92
C LEU A 15 -7.94 10.82 -20.53
N PRO A 16 -8.82 9.91 -20.08
CA PRO A 16 -9.16 9.91 -18.66
C PRO A 16 -7.84 9.65 -17.91
N PHE A 17 -7.40 10.62 -17.11
CA PHE A 17 -6.44 10.38 -16.03
C PHE A 17 -7.14 9.45 -15.03
N ASN A 18 -7.26 8.17 -15.40
CA ASN A 18 -7.86 7.13 -14.56
C ASN A 18 -6.75 6.52 -13.72
N SER A 19 -6.23 7.31 -12.79
CA SER A 19 -5.33 6.83 -11.73
C SER A 19 -6.13 6.52 -10.46
N ALA A 20 -7.31 5.92 -10.61
CA ALA A 20 -8.20 5.63 -9.49
C ALA A 20 -7.87 4.26 -8.89
N GLN A 21 -6.64 4.05 -8.40
CA GLN A 21 -6.42 2.96 -7.45
C GLN A 21 -7.18 3.33 -6.18
N SER A 22 -8.19 2.51 -5.87
CA SER A 22 -9.09 2.69 -4.72
C SER A 22 -9.22 1.42 -3.88
N SER A 23 -8.57 0.33 -4.32
CA SER A 23 -8.66 -1.01 -3.74
C SER A 23 -7.37 -1.79 -3.97
N CYS A 24 -7.01 -2.62 -3.00
CA CYS A 24 -5.86 -3.52 -3.08
C CYS A 24 -6.17 -4.94 -3.56
N ASN A 25 -7.40 -5.24 -3.97
CA ASN A 25 -7.76 -6.56 -4.47
C ASN A 25 -6.92 -6.92 -5.72
N GLY A 26 -6.06 -7.93 -5.57
CA GLY A 26 -5.12 -8.35 -6.60
C GLY A 26 -3.94 -7.40 -6.85
N GLN A 27 -3.71 -6.41 -5.97
CA GLN A 27 -2.67 -5.37 -6.13
C GLN A 27 -1.70 -5.28 -4.95
N CYS A 28 -1.76 -6.24 -4.02
CA CYS A 28 -0.91 -6.27 -2.83
C CYS A 28 0.59 -6.39 -3.18
N GLY A 29 1.42 -5.56 -2.56
CA GLY A 29 2.85 -5.51 -2.82
C GLY A 29 3.20 -4.88 -4.18
N GLY A 30 2.29 -4.08 -4.74
CA GLY A 30 2.58 -3.26 -5.92
C GLY A 30 3.64 -2.20 -5.64
N GLU A 31 4.17 -1.58 -6.68
CA GLU A 31 5.07 -0.44 -6.53
C GLU A 31 4.29 0.83 -6.14
N TYR A 32 4.94 1.70 -5.36
CA TYR A 32 4.42 3.03 -5.05
C TYR A 32 4.16 3.82 -6.34
N ASN A 33 2.99 4.46 -6.43
CA ASN A 33 2.65 5.33 -7.55
C ASN A 33 1.97 6.61 -7.06
N ARG A 34 2.66 7.73 -7.23
CA ARG A 34 2.19 9.06 -6.85
C ARG A 34 0.86 9.48 -7.50
N GLY A 35 0.49 8.87 -8.63
CA GLY A 35 -0.77 9.13 -9.31
C GLY A 35 -1.99 8.53 -8.62
N TYR A 36 -1.80 7.57 -7.72
CA TYR A 36 -2.89 6.88 -7.02
C TYR A 36 -3.39 7.65 -5.81
N MET A 37 -4.68 7.45 -5.50
CA MET A 37 -5.35 8.07 -4.33
C MET A 37 -4.99 7.38 -3.01
N CYS A 38 -4.57 6.12 -3.09
CA CYS A 38 -4.09 5.29 -2.00
C CYS A 38 -3.11 4.26 -2.58
N GLN A 39 -2.28 3.66 -1.73
CA GLN A 39 -1.28 2.69 -2.13
C GLN A 39 -1.62 1.27 -1.63
N CYS A 40 -0.96 0.29 -2.26
CA CYS A 40 -1.03 -1.13 -1.91
C CYS A 40 0.35 -1.79 -1.82
N ASP A 41 1.42 -0.99 -1.82
CA ASP A 41 2.76 -1.43 -1.45
C ASP A 41 2.81 -1.78 0.06
N TYR A 42 3.87 -2.47 0.50
CA TYR A 42 3.96 -2.95 1.89
C TYR A 42 4.39 -1.88 2.90
N ASP A 43 4.82 -0.70 2.45
CA ASP A 43 5.25 0.43 3.28
C ASP A 43 4.14 1.47 3.48
N CYS A 44 3.00 1.32 2.79
CA CYS A 44 1.89 2.27 2.85
C CYS A 44 1.36 2.54 4.28
N LEU A 45 1.53 1.59 5.22
CA LEU A 45 1.13 1.76 6.61
C LEU A 45 2.00 2.79 7.33
N THR A 46 3.31 2.79 7.05
CA THR A 46 4.28 3.74 7.60
C THR A 46 3.95 5.17 7.19
N HIS A 47 3.43 5.34 5.99
CA HIS A 47 3.06 6.64 5.42
C HIS A 47 1.56 6.97 5.57
N ASN A 48 0.77 6.05 6.13
CA ASN A 48 -0.68 6.17 6.31
C ASN A 48 -1.41 6.51 4.99
N GLU A 49 -1.03 5.83 3.92
CA GLU A 49 -1.55 6.03 2.57
C GLU A 49 -2.17 4.77 1.96
N CYS A 50 -2.30 3.69 2.73
CA CYS A 50 -2.94 2.46 2.26
C CYS A 50 -4.39 2.66 1.84
N CYS A 51 -4.84 1.88 0.85
CA CYS A 51 -6.27 1.81 0.54
C CYS A 51 -7.08 1.25 1.71
N ILE A 52 -8.37 1.62 1.79
CA ILE A 52 -9.24 1.26 2.91
C ILE A 52 -9.40 -0.25 3.12
N ASP A 53 -9.26 -1.03 2.06
CA ASP A 53 -9.36 -2.49 2.07
C ASP A 53 -8.01 -3.20 2.21
N TYR A 54 -6.90 -2.46 2.28
CA TYR A 54 -5.53 -3.02 2.34
C TYR A 54 -5.38 -4.09 3.41
N GLU A 55 -5.80 -3.83 4.66
CA GLU A 55 -5.68 -4.82 5.74
C GLU A 55 -6.43 -6.12 5.40
N SER A 56 -7.61 -6.03 4.80
CA SER A 56 -8.40 -7.21 4.43
C SER A 56 -7.91 -7.96 3.20
N GLN A 57 -7.22 -7.27 2.28
CA GLN A 57 -6.75 -7.84 1.01
C GLN A 57 -5.31 -8.35 1.10
N CYS A 58 -4.46 -7.67 1.87
CA CYS A 58 -3.00 -7.82 1.79
C CYS A 58 -2.35 -8.35 3.07
N THR A 59 -3.10 -8.54 4.15
CA THR A 59 -2.54 -8.96 5.44
C THR A 59 -3.19 -10.25 5.95
N THR A 60 -2.49 -10.91 6.89
CA THR A 60 -3.00 -12.07 7.64
C THR A 60 -2.70 -11.88 9.12
N SER A 61 -3.50 -12.50 9.98
CA SER A 61 -3.48 -12.24 11.43
C SER A 61 -2.25 -12.81 12.16
N ASP A 62 -1.61 -13.82 11.58
CA ASP A 62 -0.47 -14.57 12.13
C ASP A 62 0.88 -14.23 11.47
N SER A 63 0.92 -13.17 10.66
CA SER A 63 2.11 -12.78 9.88
C SER A 63 2.32 -11.26 9.90
N CYS A 64 3.58 -10.83 9.80
CA CYS A 64 3.96 -9.44 9.59
C CYS A 64 4.01 -8.99 8.13
N LYS A 65 3.69 -9.87 7.18
CA LYS A 65 3.61 -9.50 5.76
C LYS A 65 2.61 -8.36 5.56
N GLY A 66 3.12 -7.21 5.09
CA GLY A 66 2.34 -6.00 4.89
C GLY A 66 1.83 -5.34 6.18
N ARG A 67 2.43 -5.66 7.33
CA ARG A 67 2.04 -5.14 8.65
C ARG A 67 3.20 -4.51 9.42
N CYS A 68 4.39 -4.42 8.83
CA CYS A 68 5.55 -3.79 9.47
C CYS A 68 5.26 -2.33 9.80
N GLY A 69 5.58 -1.91 11.03
CA GLY A 69 5.33 -0.53 11.48
C GLY A 69 3.85 -0.23 11.76
N GLU A 70 2.98 -1.23 11.84
CA GLU A 70 1.57 -1.03 12.17
C GLU A 70 1.39 -0.33 13.53
N SER A 71 0.31 0.43 13.65
CA SER A 71 -0.13 0.91 14.97
C SER A 71 -0.70 -0.25 15.82
N PHE A 72 -0.53 -0.15 17.14
CA PHE A 72 -1.08 -1.11 18.10
C PHE A 72 -2.61 -1.21 17.96
N LYS A 73 -3.12 -2.45 17.85
CA LYS A 73 -4.56 -2.75 17.91
C LYS A 73 -4.83 -3.86 18.90
N ARG A 74 -5.80 -3.64 19.81
CA ARG A 74 -6.22 -4.65 20.79
C ARG A 74 -6.83 -5.87 20.09
N GLY A 75 -6.49 -7.06 20.59
CA GLY A 75 -7.14 -8.32 20.20
C GLY A 75 -6.48 -9.03 19.02
N ARG A 76 -5.36 -8.52 18.51
CA ARG A 76 -4.53 -9.24 17.54
C ARG A 76 -3.90 -10.48 18.16
N LEU A 77 -3.64 -11.48 17.31
CA LEU A 77 -2.95 -12.70 17.69
C LEU A 77 -1.48 -12.40 18.02
N CYS A 78 -0.88 -11.53 17.21
CA CYS A 78 0.49 -11.05 17.31
C CYS A 78 0.60 -9.65 16.69
N ASP A 79 1.65 -8.91 17.04
CA ASP A 79 1.89 -7.52 16.68
C ASP A 79 3.14 -7.40 15.80
N CYS A 80 3.19 -6.37 14.95
CA CYS A 80 4.29 -6.09 14.02
C CYS A 80 4.85 -4.67 14.16
N ASP A 81 4.57 -4.02 15.29
CA ASP A 81 5.17 -2.75 15.67
C ASP A 81 6.58 -2.96 16.26
N PRO A 82 7.46 -1.95 16.25
CA PRO A 82 8.82 -2.05 16.79
C PRO A 82 8.91 -2.42 18.28
N ASP A 83 7.86 -2.19 19.07
CA ASP A 83 7.82 -2.51 20.50
C ASP A 83 7.28 -3.93 20.77
N CYS A 84 6.89 -4.71 19.76
CA CYS A 84 6.30 -6.04 19.95
C CYS A 84 7.17 -6.98 20.80
N ALA A 85 8.51 -6.84 20.70
CA ALA A 85 9.49 -7.66 21.42
C ALA A 85 9.45 -7.38 22.92
N ARG A 86 9.22 -6.13 23.31
CA ARG A 86 9.08 -5.71 24.71
C ARG A 86 7.90 -6.41 25.39
N TYR A 87 6.83 -6.66 24.64
CA TYR A 87 5.61 -7.30 25.15
C TYR A 87 5.52 -8.79 24.85
N LYS A 88 6.53 -9.37 24.16
CA LYS A 88 6.55 -10.78 23.71
C LYS A 88 5.32 -11.13 22.87
N LYS A 89 4.93 -10.21 21.98
CA LYS A 89 3.76 -10.34 21.10
C LYS A 89 4.09 -10.31 19.62
N CYS A 90 5.36 -10.26 19.23
CA CYS A 90 5.73 -10.28 17.82
C CYS A 90 5.16 -11.49 17.07
N CYS A 91 4.78 -11.31 15.81
CA CYS A 91 4.42 -12.45 14.96
C CYS A 91 5.65 -13.35 14.72
N PRO A 92 5.44 -14.66 14.46
CA PRO A 92 6.54 -15.61 14.28
C PRO A 92 7.53 -15.25 13.16
N ASP A 93 7.08 -14.46 12.19
CA ASP A 93 7.82 -14.07 11.00
C ASP A 93 8.32 -12.61 11.04
N TYR A 94 8.21 -11.94 12.19
CA TYR A 94 8.60 -10.54 12.37
C TYR A 94 10.00 -10.24 11.80
N ASP A 95 11.02 -11.00 12.20
CA ASP A 95 12.40 -10.77 11.73
C ASP A 95 12.55 -10.99 10.22
N SER A 96 11.78 -11.92 9.64
CA SER A 96 11.87 -12.21 8.21
C SER A 96 11.12 -11.21 7.32
N GLN A 97 10.09 -10.56 7.86
CA GLN A 97 9.26 -9.59 7.12
C GLN A 97 9.69 -8.14 7.39
N CYS A 98 10.08 -7.82 8.62
CA CYS A 98 10.40 -6.47 9.08
C CYS A 98 11.87 -6.29 9.48
N GLY A 99 12.64 -7.38 9.58
CA GLY A 99 14.05 -7.35 10.01
C GLY A 99 15.05 -6.92 8.93
N ILE A 100 14.61 -6.22 7.89
CA ILE A 100 15.49 -5.55 6.92
C ILE A 100 15.03 -4.11 6.79
N GLU A 101 15.69 -3.22 7.54
CA GLU A 101 16.37 -2.01 7.04
C GLU A 101 17.44 -1.62 8.08
N GLY A 102 18.69 -1.98 7.77
CA GLY A 102 19.89 -1.39 8.35
C GLY A 102 20.73 -0.82 7.22
#